data_AF-A0A552FDS1-F1
#
_entry.id   AF-A0A552FDS1-F1
#
_cell.length_a   1.000
_cell.length_b   1.000
_cell.length_c   1.000
_cell.angle_alpha   90.00
_cell.angle_beta   90.00
_cell.angle_gamma   90.00
#
_symmetry.space_group_name_H-M   'P 1'
#
loop_
_entity.id
_entity.type
_entity.pdbx_description
1 polymer ?
#
loop_
_entity_poly.entity_id
_entity_poly.type
_entity_poly.pdbx_seq_one_letter_code
_entity_poly.pdbx_strand_id
1 'polypeptide(L)'
;MTIPLAPRISDTLPPITWEKLPADFVLPDEPGEVPAIVMEFISETEGGEYSLNPHYPYGKWYFYERILQVPVYIIFQPQTGELEVYRLVAGKYELQKADENYRYWLAEIGLFLRVWQGKKAAVTAHWLRWWEQSGNLLLWGSERIEQERERAEQAERRAEGEKARADRLAAQLKAMGIELENE
;
A
#
# COMPACT_ATOMS: atom_id res chain seq x y z
N MET A 1 -39.19 -9.22 -24.79
CA MET A 1 -38.04 -9.96 -24.24
C MET A 1 -37.37 -9.02 -23.24
N THR A 2 -37.70 -9.17 -21.97
CA THR A 2 -37.30 -8.22 -20.91
C THR A 2 -35.97 -8.68 -20.34
N ILE A 3 -34.93 -7.87 -20.50
CA ILE A 3 -33.61 -8.09 -19.92
C ILE A 3 -33.72 -7.84 -18.41
N PRO A 4 -33.36 -8.78 -17.52
CA PRO A 4 -33.39 -8.53 -16.10
C PRO A 4 -32.28 -7.55 -15.71
N LEU A 5 -32.62 -6.51 -14.96
CA LEU A 5 -31.67 -5.59 -14.36
C LEU A 5 -30.80 -6.36 -13.34
N ALA A 6 -29.48 -6.23 -13.46
CA ALA A 6 -28.55 -6.73 -12.45
C ALA A 6 -28.82 -6.02 -11.09
N PRO A 7 -28.71 -6.73 -9.95
CA PRO A 7 -28.93 -6.13 -8.64
C PRO A 7 -27.88 -5.05 -8.35
N ARG A 8 -28.33 -3.90 -7.86
CA ARG A 8 -27.46 -2.83 -7.36
C ARG A 8 -26.69 -3.35 -6.15
N ILE A 9 -25.37 -3.36 -6.23
CA ILE A 9 -24.49 -3.63 -5.09
C ILE A 9 -24.65 -2.45 -4.11
N SER A 10 -24.98 -2.75 -2.85
CA SER A 10 -25.13 -1.75 -1.78
C SER A 10 -23.78 -1.09 -1.47
N ASP A 11 -23.74 0.24 -1.42
CA ASP A 11 -22.55 1.07 -1.12
C ASP A 11 -22.07 1.00 0.34
N THR A 12 -22.59 0.08 1.16
CA THR A 12 -22.23 -0.05 2.58
C THR A 12 -21.36 -1.29 2.76
N LEU A 13 -20.08 -1.08 3.08
CA LEU A 13 -19.19 -2.14 3.54
C LEU A 13 -19.87 -2.88 4.70
N PRO A 14 -19.90 -4.22 4.70
CA PRO A 14 -20.46 -4.98 5.81
C PRO A 14 -19.68 -4.63 7.09
N PRO A 15 -20.36 -4.52 8.25
CA PRO A 15 -19.67 -4.30 9.51
C PRO A 15 -18.67 -5.45 9.73
N ILE A 16 -17.38 -5.13 9.86
CA ILE A 16 -16.36 -6.09 10.24
C ILE A 16 -16.53 -6.35 11.73
N THR A 17 -17.11 -7.50 12.08
CA THR A 17 -17.24 -7.97 13.45
C THR A 17 -16.21 -9.06 13.72
N TRP A 18 -15.27 -8.79 14.62
CA TRP A 18 -14.38 -9.81 15.15
C TRP A 18 -15.06 -10.51 16.31
N GLU A 19 -15.45 -11.77 16.14
CA GLU A 19 -15.90 -12.58 17.27
C GLU A 19 -14.69 -12.87 18.16
N LYS A 20 -14.83 -12.60 19.46
CA LYS A 20 -13.80 -12.94 20.44
C LYS A 20 -13.58 -14.45 20.41
N LEU A 21 -12.32 -14.87 20.47
CA LEU A 21 -12.01 -16.29 20.63
C LEU A 21 -12.76 -16.86 21.85
N PRO A 22 -13.25 -18.11 21.77
CA PRO A 22 -13.84 -18.81 22.91
C PRO A 22 -12.90 -18.80 24.11
N ALA A 23 -13.45 -18.72 25.32
CA ALA A 23 -12.64 -18.68 26.55
C ALA A 23 -11.82 -19.97 26.77
N ASP A 24 -12.23 -21.07 26.13
CA ASP A 24 -11.61 -22.39 26.14
C ASP A 24 -10.73 -22.66 24.91
N PHE A 25 -10.46 -21.64 24.09
CA PHE A 25 -9.55 -21.78 22.96
C PHE A 25 -8.11 -22.03 23.45
N VAL A 26 -7.61 -23.23 23.20
CA VAL A 26 -6.23 -23.61 23.52
C VAL A 26 -5.31 -23.07 22.44
N LEU A 27 -4.45 -22.11 22.80
CA LEU A 27 -3.35 -21.73 21.91
C LEU A 27 -2.34 -22.89 21.83
N PRO A 28 -1.72 -23.13 20.67
CA PRO A 28 -0.60 -24.06 20.56
C PRO A 28 0.49 -23.70 21.58
N ASP A 29 1.11 -24.72 22.19
CA ASP A 29 2.21 -24.55 23.14
C ASP A 29 3.52 -24.08 22.47
N GLU A 30 3.61 -24.17 21.14
CA GLU A 30 4.75 -23.69 20.39
C GLU A 30 4.71 -22.15 20.30
N PRO A 31 5.76 -21.45 20.79
CA PRO A 31 5.83 -20.01 20.65
C PRO A 31 5.87 -19.67 19.15
N GLY A 32 4.91 -18.86 18.71
CA GLY A 32 4.89 -18.35 17.34
C GLY A 32 6.14 -17.54 17.01
N GLU A 33 6.43 -17.40 15.71
CA GLU A 33 7.55 -16.56 15.26
C GLU A 33 7.36 -15.11 15.71
N VAL A 34 8.43 -14.51 16.22
CA VAL A 34 8.43 -13.08 16.58
C VAL A 34 8.27 -12.25 15.31
N PRO A 35 7.32 -11.31 15.26
CA PRO A 35 7.14 -10.47 14.08
C PRO A 35 8.39 -9.60 13.86
N ALA A 36 8.76 -9.41 12.60
CA ALA A 36 9.86 -8.51 12.25
C ALA A 36 9.49 -7.02 12.42
N ILE A 37 8.21 -6.69 12.22
CA ILE A 37 7.67 -5.34 12.28
C ILE A 37 6.35 -5.37 13.05
N VAL A 38 6.18 -4.45 14.00
CA VAL A 38 4.89 -4.12 14.60
C VAL A 38 4.56 -2.66 14.27
N MET A 39 3.31 -2.40 13.91
CA MET A 39 2.82 -1.06 13.56
C MET A 39 1.53 -0.75 14.33
N GLU A 40 1.52 0.38 15.01
CA GLU A 40 0.41 0.85 15.83
C GLU A 40 -0.18 2.14 15.24
N PHE A 41 -1.50 2.22 15.24
CA PHE A 41 -2.26 3.36 14.73
C PHE A 41 -2.89 4.09 15.92
N ILE A 42 -2.35 5.26 16.27
CA ILE A 42 -2.81 6.01 17.44
C ILE A 42 -4.02 6.86 17.06
N SER A 43 -5.04 6.84 17.93
CA SER A 43 -6.22 7.71 17.86
C SER A 43 -6.11 8.85 18.88
N GLU A 44 -7.03 9.81 18.89
CA GLU A 44 -6.97 10.97 19.81
C GLU A 44 -6.85 10.61 21.31
N THR A 45 -7.25 9.41 21.72
CA THR A 45 -6.97 8.89 23.07
C THR A 45 -5.67 8.09 23.10
N GLU A 46 -4.69 8.57 23.88
CA GLU A 46 -3.42 7.89 24.16
C GLU A 46 -3.68 6.51 24.79
N GLY A 47 -3.26 5.44 24.10
CA GLY A 47 -3.67 4.06 24.33
C GLY A 47 -2.59 3.18 24.97
N GLY A 48 -1.52 3.78 25.50
CA GLY A 48 -0.42 3.06 26.14
C GLY A 48 0.62 2.50 25.16
N GLU A 49 0.69 3.02 23.93
CA GLU A 49 1.67 2.65 22.91
C GLU A 49 3.11 2.89 23.37
N TYR A 50 3.32 3.93 24.19
CA TYR A 50 4.58 4.27 24.85
C TYR A 50 4.71 3.69 26.26
N SER A 51 3.78 2.82 26.69
CA SER A 51 3.76 2.35 28.07
C SER A 51 4.96 1.45 28.36
N LEU A 52 5.79 1.89 29.31
CA LEU A 52 6.94 1.15 29.82
C LEU A 52 6.58 0.24 31.01
N ASN A 53 5.28 0.02 31.30
CA ASN A 53 4.85 -0.74 32.46
C ASN A 53 5.48 -2.16 32.46
N PRO A 54 6.36 -2.50 33.42
CA PRO A 54 7.02 -3.80 33.49
C PRO A 54 6.19 -4.83 34.28
N HIS A 55 5.01 -4.46 34.78
CA HIS A 55 4.12 -5.35 35.52
C HIS A 55 2.91 -5.74 34.69
N TYR A 56 2.40 -6.95 34.88
CA TYR A 56 1.26 -7.44 34.13
C TYR A 56 -0.03 -6.64 34.43
N PRO A 57 -0.82 -6.23 33.41
CA PRO A 57 -0.53 -6.38 31.99
C PRO A 57 0.59 -5.43 31.53
N TYR A 58 1.59 -5.99 30.84
CA TYR A 58 2.75 -5.23 30.37
C TYR A 58 2.33 -4.09 29.43
N GLY A 59 3.04 -2.97 29.51
CA GLY A 59 2.90 -1.91 28.53
C GLY A 59 3.39 -2.37 27.15
N LYS A 60 2.74 -1.92 26.07
CA LYS A 60 3.06 -2.34 24.69
C LYS A 60 4.53 -2.15 24.37
N TRP A 61 5.08 -0.97 24.68
CA TRP A 61 6.50 -0.67 24.48
C TRP A 61 7.40 -1.66 25.21
N TYR A 62 7.16 -1.86 26.51
CA TYR A 62 7.94 -2.81 27.32
C TYR A 62 7.86 -4.22 26.74
N PHE A 63 6.66 -4.66 26.35
CA PHE A 63 6.44 -5.98 25.79
C PHE A 63 7.21 -6.19 24.48
N TYR A 64 7.14 -5.25 23.54
CA TYR A 64 7.85 -5.36 22.26
C TYR A 64 9.37 -5.17 22.40
N GLU A 65 9.83 -4.26 23.28
CA GLU A 65 11.26 -3.99 23.46
C GLU A 65 11.97 -5.06 24.29
N ARG A 66 11.37 -5.46 25.42
CA ARG A 66 12.04 -6.26 26.47
C ARG A 66 11.71 -7.74 26.43
N ILE A 67 10.49 -8.09 26.00
CA ILE A 67 10.01 -9.48 26.02
C ILE A 67 10.15 -10.08 24.63
N LEU A 68 9.48 -9.51 23.62
CA LEU A 68 9.52 -10.05 22.26
C LEU A 68 10.75 -9.64 21.45
N GLN A 69 11.38 -8.50 21.77
CA GLN A 69 12.52 -7.95 21.02
C GLN A 69 12.21 -7.79 19.52
N VAL A 70 11.05 -7.20 19.21
CA VAL A 70 10.63 -6.95 17.82
C VAL A 70 11.62 -5.97 17.16
N PRO A 71 12.22 -6.29 16.00
CA PRO A 71 13.25 -5.46 15.37
C PRO A 71 12.82 -4.04 15.04
N VAL A 72 11.58 -3.86 14.58
CA VAL A 72 11.03 -2.57 14.15
C VAL A 72 9.66 -2.32 14.78
N TYR A 73 9.51 -1.17 15.43
CA TYR A 73 8.25 -0.71 16.00
C TYR A 73 7.86 0.64 15.39
N ILE A 74 6.68 0.70 14.80
CA ILE A 74 6.21 1.87 14.04
C ILE A 74 4.97 2.43 14.72
N ILE A 75 4.96 3.74 14.90
CA ILE A 75 3.81 4.47 15.43
C ILE A 75 3.36 5.47 14.37
N PHE A 76 2.09 5.39 14.00
CA PHE A 76 1.49 6.29 13.02
C PHE A 76 0.25 6.97 13.59
N GLN A 77 0.18 8.29 13.45
CA GLN A 77 -0.99 9.08 13.84
C GLN A 77 -1.73 9.56 12.58
N PRO A 78 -2.86 8.93 12.19
CA PRO A 78 -3.52 9.20 10.91
C PRO A 78 -4.08 10.63 10.76
N GLN A 79 -4.36 11.31 11.86
CA GLN A 79 -4.94 12.67 11.83
C GLN A 79 -3.91 13.75 11.53
N THR A 80 -2.72 13.63 12.11
CA THR A 80 -1.60 14.58 11.93
C THR A 80 -0.66 14.18 10.80
N GLY A 81 -0.63 12.88 10.47
CA GLY A 81 0.34 12.30 9.54
C GLY A 81 1.71 12.09 10.17
N GLU A 82 1.83 12.14 11.50
CA GLU A 82 3.09 11.86 12.19
C GLU A 82 3.42 10.37 12.11
N LEU A 83 4.67 10.07 11.76
CA LEU A 83 5.20 8.72 11.61
C LEU A 83 6.53 8.61 12.33
N GLU A 84 6.55 7.78 13.36
CA GLU A 84 7.74 7.44 14.12
C GLU A 84 8.12 5.99 13.83
N VAL A 85 9.40 5.76 13.55
CA VAL A 85 9.94 4.42 13.30
C VAL A 85 11.06 4.20 14.29
N TYR A 86 10.92 3.18 15.13
CA TYR A 86 11.91 2.76 16.09
C TYR A 86 12.56 1.46 15.65
N ARG A 87 13.88 1.37 15.82
CA ARG A 87 14.64 0.15 15.56
C ARG A 87 15.26 -0.35 16.85
N LEU A 88 15.20 -1.66 17.09
CA LEU A 88 15.82 -2.26 18.25
C LEU A 88 17.33 -2.34 18.04
N VAL A 89 18.08 -1.58 18.84
CA VAL A 89 19.55 -1.54 18.83
C VAL A 89 20.03 -1.83 20.25
N ALA A 90 20.87 -2.86 20.40
CA ALA A 90 21.38 -3.31 21.70
C ALA A 90 20.28 -3.48 22.79
N GLY A 91 19.11 -3.99 22.40
CA GLY A 91 17.98 -4.24 23.30
C GLY A 91 17.22 -2.99 23.76
N LYS A 92 17.32 -1.88 23.01
CA LYS A 92 16.56 -0.65 23.20
C LYS A 92 16.04 -0.10 21.89
N TYR A 93 14.86 0.48 21.90
CA TYR A 93 14.33 1.16 20.73
C TYR A 93 15.00 2.52 20.54
N GLU A 94 15.52 2.74 19.34
CA GLU A 94 16.11 4.01 18.91
C GLU A 94 15.27 4.61 17.77
N LEU A 95 14.86 5.86 17.92
CA LEU A 95 14.11 6.60 16.92
C LEU A 95 14.96 6.77 15.65
N GLN A 96 14.43 6.33 14.52
CA GLN A 96 15.05 6.44 13.22
C GLN A 96 14.76 7.81 12.60
N LYS A 97 15.69 8.29 11.77
CA LYS A 97 15.47 9.48 10.94
C LYS A 97 15.07 9.05 9.54
N ALA A 98 14.09 9.74 8.98
CA ALA A 98 13.73 9.58 7.58
C ALA A 98 14.86 10.07 6.66
N ASP A 99 14.85 9.59 5.42
CA ASP A 99 15.70 10.11 4.35
C ASP A 99 15.28 11.53 3.91
N GLU A 100 16.00 12.10 2.94
CA GLU A 100 15.71 13.42 2.36
C GLU A 100 14.31 13.53 1.74
N ASN A 101 13.69 12.40 1.40
CA ASN A 101 12.34 12.31 0.83
C ASN A 101 11.28 11.96 1.88
N TYR A 102 11.61 12.04 3.17
CA TYR A 102 10.76 11.66 4.30
C TYR A 102 10.31 10.19 4.23
N ARG A 103 11.19 9.29 3.80
CA ARG A 103 10.98 7.84 3.74
C ARG A 103 11.83 7.10 4.78
N TYR A 104 11.28 6.03 5.33
CA TYR A 104 11.98 5.14 6.26
C TYR A 104 12.29 3.81 5.57
N TRP A 105 13.56 3.43 5.49
CA TRP A 105 13.95 2.13 4.95
C TRP A 105 13.73 1.02 5.97
N LEU A 106 12.93 0.02 5.61
CA LEU A 106 12.67 -1.18 6.41
C LEU A 106 13.35 -2.38 5.74
N ALA A 107 14.53 -2.72 6.21
CA ALA A 107 15.34 -3.81 5.66
C ALA A 107 14.66 -5.17 5.76
N GLU A 108 13.79 -5.35 6.76
CA GLU A 108 13.02 -6.57 7.06
C GLU A 108 12.12 -7.00 5.90
N ILE A 109 11.67 -6.02 5.10
CA ILE A 109 10.77 -6.25 3.95
C ILE A 109 11.31 -5.65 2.65
N GLY A 110 12.50 -5.02 2.68
CA GLY A 110 13.13 -4.42 1.50
C GLY A 110 12.36 -3.25 0.89
N LEU A 111 11.62 -2.49 1.71
CA LEU A 111 10.77 -1.40 1.25
C LEU A 111 10.97 -0.13 2.07
N PHE A 112 10.72 1.01 1.42
CA PHE A 112 10.56 2.29 2.07
C PHE A 112 9.11 2.50 2.51
N LEU A 113 8.91 3.03 3.72
CA LEU A 113 7.63 3.50 4.22
C LEU A 113 7.57 5.03 4.22
N ARG A 114 6.45 5.59 3.77
CA ARG A 114 6.23 7.04 3.77
C ARG A 114 4.76 7.39 4.01
N VAL A 115 4.55 8.56 4.61
CA VAL A 115 3.23 9.20 4.71
C VAL A 115 2.91 9.94 3.42
N TRP A 116 1.76 9.65 2.84
CA TRP A 116 1.19 10.32 1.68
C TRP A 116 -0.18 10.89 2.05
N GLN A 117 -0.40 12.16 1.76
CA GLN A 117 -1.71 12.80 1.95
C GLN A 117 -2.50 12.75 0.65
N GLY A 118 -3.71 12.20 0.70
CA GLY A 118 -4.59 12.20 -0.45
C GLY A 118 -5.81 11.32 -0.28
N LYS A 119 -6.48 11.04 -1.39
CA LYS A 119 -7.81 10.41 -1.40
C LYS A 119 -7.72 8.94 -1.80
N LYS A 120 -8.25 8.05 -0.95
CA LYS A 120 -8.43 6.62 -1.22
C LYS A 120 -9.86 6.22 -0.89
N ALA A 121 -10.54 5.52 -1.80
CA ALA A 121 -11.90 5.03 -1.57
C ALA A 121 -12.86 6.10 -0.98
N ALA A 122 -12.85 7.29 -1.58
CA ALA A 122 -13.58 8.49 -1.15
C ALA A 122 -13.12 9.16 0.17
N VAL A 123 -12.15 8.59 0.89
CA VAL A 123 -11.61 9.16 2.14
C VAL A 123 -10.31 9.93 1.87
N THR A 124 -10.30 11.22 2.21
CA THR A 124 -9.09 12.05 2.19
C THR A 124 -8.44 12.02 3.57
N ALA A 125 -7.21 11.51 3.67
CA ALA A 125 -6.49 11.36 4.93
C ALA A 125 -4.97 11.28 4.68
N HIS A 126 -4.22 11.13 5.77
CA HIS A 126 -2.83 10.67 5.72
C HIS A 126 -2.81 9.14 5.61
N TRP A 127 -2.12 8.62 4.60
CA TRP A 127 -1.99 7.20 4.33
C TRP A 127 -0.53 6.79 4.34
N LEU A 128 -0.27 5.59 4.85
CA LEU A 128 1.02 4.95 4.66
C LEU A 128 1.11 4.31 3.27
N ARG A 129 2.23 4.55 2.58
CA ARG A 129 2.52 4.03 1.25
C ARG A 129 3.90 3.39 1.22
N TRP A 130 3.97 2.27 0.52
CA TRP A 130 5.20 1.52 0.29
C TRP A 130 5.89 1.99 -0.99
N TRP A 131 7.20 2.05 -0.93
CA TRP A 131 8.06 2.40 -2.06
C TRP A 131 9.16 1.35 -2.21
N GLU A 132 9.44 0.97 -3.44
CA GLU A 132 10.55 0.08 -3.76
C GLU A 132 11.90 0.76 -3.51
N GLN A 133 12.96 -0.05 -3.40
CA GLN A 133 14.34 0.45 -3.28
C GLN A 133 14.75 1.36 -4.45
N SER A 134 14.22 1.09 -5.65
CA SER A 134 14.40 1.90 -6.87
C SER A 134 13.81 3.31 -6.77
N GLY A 135 12.99 3.58 -5.75
CA GLY A 135 12.27 4.83 -5.60
C GLY A 135 10.93 4.86 -6.32
N ASN A 136 10.43 3.72 -6.81
CA ASN A 136 9.09 3.61 -7.38
C ASN A 136 8.03 3.40 -6.28
N LEU A 137 6.86 4.00 -6.46
CA LEU A 137 5.73 3.80 -5.56
C LEU A 137 5.03 2.47 -5.86
N LEU A 138 4.79 1.66 -4.82
CA LEU A 138 3.94 0.47 -4.95
C LEU A 138 2.48 0.89 -5.05
N LEU A 139 1.96 0.81 -6.26
CA LEU A 139 0.58 1.14 -6.59
C LEU A 139 -0.39 0.14 -5.97
N TRP A 140 -1.56 0.64 -5.55
CA TRP A 140 -2.70 -0.21 -5.22
C TRP A 140 -3.19 -0.93 -6.48
N GLY A 141 -3.89 -2.06 -6.30
CA GLY A 141 -4.45 -2.81 -7.42
C GLY A 141 -5.33 -1.95 -8.33
N SER A 142 -6.14 -1.05 -7.76
CA SER A 142 -6.97 -0.11 -8.52
C SER A 142 -6.15 0.89 -9.35
N GLU A 143 -5.04 1.39 -8.81
CA GLU A 143 -4.15 2.32 -9.51
C GLU A 143 -3.40 1.62 -10.65
N ARG A 144 -3.00 0.36 -10.44
CA ARG A 144 -2.38 -0.47 -11.49
C ARG A 144 -3.34 -0.71 -12.65
N ILE A 145 -4.58 -1.06 -12.36
CA ILE A 145 -5.61 -1.30 -13.39
C ILE A 145 -5.83 -0.04 -14.22
N GLU A 146 -5.98 1.12 -13.57
CA GLU A 146 -6.17 2.38 -14.29
C GLU A 146 -4.97 2.71 -15.17
N GLN A 147 -3.74 2.53 -14.66
CA GLN A 147 -2.53 2.77 -15.44
C GLN A 147 -2.41 1.83 -16.65
N GLU A 148 -2.76 0.55 -16.49
CA GLU A 148 -2.77 -0.42 -17.59
C GLU A 148 -3.82 -0.06 -18.65
N ARG A 149 -5.00 0.40 -18.21
CA ARG A 149 -6.05 0.88 -19.11
C ARG A 149 -5.62 2.10 -19.91
N GLU A 150 -5.06 3.12 -19.25
CA GLU A 150 -4.55 4.32 -19.93
C GLU A 150 -3.46 3.97 -20.96
N ARG A 151 -2.57 3.03 -20.62
CA ARG A 151 -1.54 2.56 -21.56
C ARG A 151 -2.14 1.85 -22.76
N ALA A 152 -3.15 1.01 -22.56
CA ALA A 152 -3.85 0.32 -23.65
C ALA A 152 -4.55 1.32 -24.58
N GLU A 153 -5.29 2.28 -24.02
CA GLU A 153 -5.98 3.33 -24.79
C GLU A 153 -4.98 4.21 -25.56
N GLN A 154 -3.83 4.55 -24.98
CA GLN A 154 -2.78 5.30 -25.69
C GLN A 154 -2.14 4.51 -26.82
N ALA A 155 -1.90 3.21 -26.62
CA ALA A 155 -1.34 2.34 -27.66
C ALA A 155 -2.30 2.19 -28.84
N GLU A 156 -3.60 2.02 -28.57
CA GLU A 156 -4.64 1.93 -29.59
C GLU A 156 -4.72 3.22 -30.41
N ARG A 157 -4.78 4.39 -29.75
CA ARG A 157 -4.77 5.69 -30.46
C ARG A 157 -3.54 5.89 -31.34
N ARG A 158 -2.37 5.39 -30.92
CA ARG A 158 -1.14 5.46 -31.72
C ARG A 158 -1.23 4.55 -32.94
N ALA A 159 -1.68 3.31 -32.76
CA ALA A 159 -1.84 2.35 -33.84
C ALA A 159 -2.86 2.82 -34.89
N GLU A 160 -3.99 3.39 -34.45
CA GLU A 160 -4.98 3.99 -35.35
C GLU A 160 -4.40 5.18 -36.12
N GLY A 161 -3.65 6.05 -35.44
CA GLY A 161 -2.98 7.19 -36.08
C GLY A 161 -1.93 6.77 -37.11
N GLU A 162 -1.14 5.74 -36.82
CA GLU A 162 -0.16 5.17 -37.74
C GLU A 162 -0.84 4.52 -38.96
N LYS A 163 -1.90 3.74 -38.73
CA LYS A 163 -2.69 3.13 -39.81
C LYS A 163 -3.30 4.19 -40.72
N ALA A 164 -3.93 5.22 -40.15
CA ALA A 164 -4.52 6.31 -40.94
C ALA A 164 -3.46 7.09 -41.75
N ARG A 165 -2.23 7.23 -41.23
CA ARG A 165 -1.12 7.83 -41.97
C ARG A 165 -0.64 6.92 -43.09
N ALA A 166 -0.48 5.63 -42.83
CA ALA A 166 -0.10 4.64 -43.84
C ALA A 166 -1.12 4.59 -44.98
N ASP A 167 -2.42 4.54 -44.67
CA ASP A 167 -3.50 4.53 -45.65
C ASP A 167 -3.50 5.80 -46.53
N ARG A 168 -3.27 6.98 -45.92
CA ARG A 168 -3.14 8.24 -46.67
C ARG A 168 -1.92 8.24 -47.59
N LEU A 169 -0.78 7.76 -47.13
CA LEU A 169 0.44 7.66 -47.94
C LEU A 169 0.25 6.67 -49.09
N ALA A 170 -0.34 5.51 -48.83
CA ALA A 170 -0.66 4.52 -49.86
C ALA A 170 -1.62 5.09 -50.91
N ALA A 171 -2.65 5.83 -50.49
CA ALA A 171 -3.57 6.51 -51.41
C ALA A 171 -2.85 7.58 -52.26
N GLN A 172 -1.93 8.36 -51.66
CA GLN A 172 -1.13 9.35 -52.39
C GLN A 172 -0.18 8.69 -53.40
N LEU A 173 0.52 7.61 -53.02
CA LEU A 173 1.40 6.86 -53.91
C LEU A 173 0.63 6.27 -55.10
N LYS A 174 -0.55 5.69 -54.84
CA LYS A 174 -1.44 5.17 -55.89
C LYS A 174 -1.93 6.28 -56.82
N ALA A 175 -2.26 7.46 -56.29
CA ALA A 175 -2.66 8.62 -57.11
C ALA A 175 -1.50 9.15 -57.98
N MET A 176 -0.25 8.95 -57.56
CA MET A 176 0.95 9.25 -58.35
C MET A 176 1.35 8.13 -59.33
N GLY A 177 0.58 7.04 -59.40
CA GLY A 177 0.83 5.92 -60.32
C GLY A 177 1.97 4.98 -59.90
N ILE A 178 2.38 5.03 -58.64
CA ILE A 178 3.39 4.13 -58.07
C ILE A 178 2.65 2.95 -57.45
N GLU A 179 2.71 1.78 -58.09
CA GLU A 179 2.25 0.53 -57.47
C GLU A 179 3.30 0.04 -56.48
N LEU A 180 2.89 -0.17 -55.23
CA LEU A 180 3.70 -0.85 -54.24
C LEU A 180 3.72 -2.34 -54.62
N GLU A 181 4.84 -2.84 -55.13
CA GLU A 181 5.07 -4.28 -55.30
C GLU A 181 4.99 -4.93 -53.92
N ASN A 182 4.03 -5.84 -53.74
CA ASN A 182 3.96 -6.70 -52.56
C ASN A 182 4.83 -7.94 -52.84
N GLU A 183 5.95 -8.09 -52.12
CA GLU A 183 6.66 -9.37 -51.95
C GLU A 183 5.97 -10.25 -50.90
#